data_AF-A0A535E6F6-F1
#
_entry.id   AF-A0A535E6F6-F1
#
_cell.length_a   1.000
_cell.length_b   1.000
_cell.length_c   1.000
_cell.angle_alpha   90.00
_cell.angle_beta   90.00
_cell.angle_gamma   90.00
#
_symmetry.space_group_name_H-M   'P 1'
#
loop_
_entity.id
_entity.type
_entity.pdbx_description
1 polymer ?
#
loop_
_entity_poly.entity_id
_entity_poly.type
_entity_poly.pdbx_seq_one_letter_code
_entity_poly.pdbx_strand_id
1 'polypeptide(L)'
;VATGDSWLSGWFAVIATSAAYQAHDTAIVVTWDEGSGGSSGFDCSHNTSRNDCHITTIVVAPSTPKGATSATLLNHYSLLRTTEDMLGITTHLGHAADASNPSMRSAFNI
;
A
#
# COMPACT_ATOMS: atom_id res chain seq x y z
N VAL A 1 -17.41 0.88 -9.64
CA VAL A 1 -17.05 1.13 -8.22
C VAL A 1 -17.84 0.23 -7.26
N ALA A 2 -19.18 0.30 -7.23
CA ALA A 2 -20.01 -0.46 -6.26
C ALA A 2 -19.72 -1.97 -6.17
N THR A 3 -19.46 -2.65 -7.29
CA THR A 3 -19.13 -4.09 -7.29
C THR A 3 -17.85 -4.40 -6.51
N GLY A 4 -16.79 -3.60 -6.71
CA GLY A 4 -15.52 -3.78 -6.01
C GLY A 4 -15.65 -3.46 -4.52
N ASP A 5 -16.43 -2.42 -4.19
CA ASP A 5 -16.72 -2.05 -2.80
C ASP A 5 -17.46 -3.16 -2.04
N SER A 6 -18.51 -3.73 -2.65
CA SER A 6 -19.26 -4.85 -2.07
C SER A 6 -18.38 -6.09 -1.87
N TRP A 7 -17.55 -6.43 -2.87
CA TRP A 7 -16.60 -7.53 -2.78
C TRP A 7 -15.57 -7.30 -1.65
N LEU A 8 -14.97 -6.11 -1.61
CA LEU A 8 -13.96 -5.77 -0.61
C LEU A 8 -14.55 -5.77 0.80
N SER A 9 -15.75 -5.25 0.99
CA SER A 9 -16.46 -5.26 2.28
C SER A 9 -16.62 -6.68 2.84
N GLY A 10 -17.02 -7.63 1.99
CA GLY A 10 -17.13 -9.04 2.38
C GLY A 10 -15.80 -9.64 2.83
N TRP A 11 -14.72 -9.44 2.04
CA TRP A 11 -13.39 -9.94 2.40
C TRP A 11 -12.81 -9.26 3.62
N PHE A 12 -13.01 -7.95 3.75
CA PHE A 12 -12.53 -7.19 4.89
C PHE A 12 -13.13 -7.72 6.19
N ALA A 13 -14.43 -8.05 6.20
CA ALA A 13 -15.07 -8.67 7.36
C ALA A 13 -14.46 -10.03 7.73
N VAL A 14 -14.11 -10.86 6.73
CA VAL A 14 -13.44 -12.16 6.96
C VAL A 14 -12.05 -11.94 7.56
N ILE A 15 -11.25 -11.04 7.02
CA ILE A 15 -9.87 -10.79 7.50
C ILE A 15 -9.90 -10.16 8.90
N ALA A 16 -10.77 -9.17 9.12
CA ALA A 16 -10.87 -8.46 10.40
C ALA A 16 -11.33 -9.36 11.56
N THR A 17 -12.04 -10.44 11.27
CA THR A 17 -12.46 -11.45 12.26
C THR A 17 -11.47 -12.62 12.42
N SER A 18 -10.41 -12.66 11.61
CA SER A 18 -9.38 -13.70 11.70
C SER A 18 -8.52 -13.56 12.96
N ALA A 19 -8.00 -14.67 13.45
CA ALA A 19 -7.09 -14.69 14.59
C ALA A 19 -5.80 -13.89 14.32
N ALA A 20 -5.27 -13.90 13.09
CA ALA A 20 -4.05 -13.17 12.74
C ALA A 20 -4.23 -11.65 12.86
N TYR A 21 -5.36 -11.12 12.36
CA TYR A 21 -5.67 -9.70 12.49
C TYR A 21 -5.92 -9.30 13.95
N GLN A 22 -6.66 -10.12 14.71
CA GLN A 22 -6.92 -9.89 16.14
C GLN A 22 -5.66 -10.02 17.01
N ALA A 23 -4.66 -10.78 16.57
CA ALA A 23 -3.36 -10.90 17.22
C ALA A 23 -2.41 -9.73 16.90
N HIS A 24 -2.86 -8.73 16.12
CA HIS A 24 -2.06 -7.58 15.68
C HIS A 24 -0.87 -7.97 14.79
N ASP A 25 -0.97 -9.10 14.08
CA ASP A 25 0.09 -9.65 13.23
C ASP A 25 -0.26 -9.55 11.74
N THR A 26 -1.12 -8.59 11.37
CA THR A 26 -1.57 -8.43 9.98
C THR A 26 -1.86 -6.97 9.67
N ALA A 27 -1.27 -6.48 8.59
CA ALA A 27 -1.68 -5.25 7.92
C ALA A 27 -2.41 -5.57 6.62
N ILE A 28 -3.47 -4.81 6.34
CA ILE A 28 -4.24 -4.89 5.10
C ILE A 28 -3.86 -3.68 4.25
N VAL A 29 -3.37 -3.91 3.04
CA VAL A 29 -3.10 -2.84 2.07
C VAL A 29 -4.00 -3.04 0.85
N VAL A 30 -4.82 -2.03 0.55
CA VAL A 30 -5.65 -1.97 -0.66
C VAL A 30 -5.05 -0.91 -1.57
N THR A 31 -4.62 -1.29 -2.77
CA THR A 31 -3.98 -0.40 -3.73
C THR A 31 -4.47 -0.68 -5.14
N TRP A 32 -4.27 0.27 -6.04
CA TRP A 32 -4.61 0.15 -7.45
C TRP A 32 -3.33 0.03 -8.27
N ASP A 33 -3.37 -0.75 -9.33
CA ASP A 33 -2.26 -0.92 -10.26
C ASP A 33 -2.02 0.34 -11.09
N GLU A 34 -3.08 1.04 -11.48
CA GLU A 34 -3.03 2.23 -12.34
C GLU A 34 -3.98 3.35 -11.89
N GLY A 35 -3.64 4.61 -12.23
CA GLY A 35 -4.54 5.74 -12.09
C GLY A 35 -5.57 5.82 -13.23
N SER A 36 -6.45 6.83 -13.20
CA SER A 36 -7.53 6.92 -14.18
C SER A 36 -7.14 7.64 -15.48
N GLY A 37 -7.59 7.13 -16.63
CA GLY A 37 -7.60 7.86 -17.91
C GLY A 37 -6.27 7.95 -18.65
N GLY A 38 -5.30 7.11 -18.28
CA GLY A 38 -3.93 7.15 -18.82
C GLY A 38 -3.73 6.47 -20.17
N SER A 39 -2.51 6.64 -20.68
CA SER A 39 -1.98 5.91 -21.84
C SER A 39 -0.86 4.97 -21.37
N SER A 40 -0.66 3.85 -22.04
CA SER A 40 0.38 2.88 -21.66
C SER A 40 1.80 3.35 -22.01
N GLY A 41 2.80 2.80 -21.31
CA GLY A 41 4.22 2.96 -21.66
C GLY A 41 4.97 4.11 -20.97
N PHE A 42 4.42 4.69 -19.89
CA PHE A 42 5.08 5.72 -19.11
C PHE A 42 5.55 5.20 -17.74
N ASP A 43 6.65 5.74 -17.24
CA ASP A 43 7.11 5.48 -15.87
C ASP A 43 6.39 6.41 -14.88
N CYS A 44 5.53 5.82 -14.06
CA CYS A 44 4.79 6.51 -13.01
C CYS A 44 5.49 6.50 -11.64
N SER A 45 6.57 5.75 -11.46
CA SER A 45 7.17 5.50 -10.15
C SER A 45 7.49 6.78 -9.36
N HIS A 46 7.90 7.83 -10.04
CA HIS A 46 8.23 9.13 -9.45
C HIS A 46 7.55 10.31 -10.16
N ASN A 47 6.49 10.04 -10.93
CA ASN A 47 5.76 11.09 -11.64
C ASN A 47 4.63 11.66 -10.78
N THR A 48 4.81 12.90 -10.33
CA THR A 48 3.82 13.60 -9.48
C THR A 48 2.99 14.63 -10.25
N SER A 49 3.20 14.77 -11.57
CA SER A 49 2.52 15.79 -12.38
C SER A 49 1.33 15.24 -13.16
N ARG A 50 1.22 13.91 -13.29
CA ARG A 50 0.14 13.27 -14.03
C ARG A 50 -0.86 12.58 -13.12
N ASN A 51 -2.14 12.82 -13.39
CA ASN A 51 -3.24 12.21 -12.65
C ASN A 51 -3.39 10.70 -12.89
N ASP A 52 -2.95 10.20 -14.04
CA ASP A 52 -2.97 8.76 -14.36
C ASP A 52 -1.86 7.97 -13.68
N CYS A 53 -0.87 8.65 -13.07
CA CYS A 53 0.15 8.03 -12.22
C CYS A 53 -0.22 8.01 -10.74
N HIS A 54 -1.22 8.81 -10.34
CA HIS A 54 -1.65 8.88 -8.95
C HIS A 54 -2.72 7.83 -8.66
N ILE A 55 -2.41 6.90 -7.76
CA ILE A 55 -3.30 5.85 -7.31
C ILE A 55 -3.76 6.11 -5.88
N THR A 56 -4.87 5.48 -5.50
CA THR A 56 -5.24 5.40 -4.09
C THR A 56 -4.48 4.24 -3.45
N THR A 57 -4.01 4.41 -2.21
CA THR A 57 -3.50 3.32 -1.39
C THR A 57 -4.04 3.49 0.02
N ILE A 58 -4.67 2.46 0.54
CA ILE A 58 -5.30 2.43 1.87
C ILE A 58 -4.57 1.39 2.70
N VAL A 59 -4.11 1.79 3.89
CA VAL A 59 -3.45 0.90 4.85
C VAL A 59 -4.34 0.79 6.09
N VAL A 60 -4.61 -0.45 6.50
CA VAL A 60 -5.38 -0.74 7.71
C VAL A 60 -4.69 -1.79 8.55
N ALA A 61 -4.32 -1.42 9.77
CA ALA A 61 -3.79 -2.32 10.78
C ALA A 61 -4.22 -1.83 12.17
N PRO A 62 -4.29 -2.69 13.20
CA PRO A 62 -4.59 -2.27 14.58
C PRO A 62 -3.61 -1.21 15.13
N SER A 63 -2.38 -1.18 14.62
CA SER A 63 -1.35 -0.21 14.99
C SER A 63 -1.44 1.11 14.23
N THR A 64 -2.16 1.17 13.09
CA THR A 64 -2.28 2.38 12.28
C THR A 64 -3.21 3.39 12.96
N PRO A 65 -2.77 4.64 13.19
CA PRO A 65 -3.64 5.66 13.77
C PRO A 65 -4.86 5.92 12.90
N LYS A 66 -6.03 6.06 13.54
CA LYS A 66 -7.28 6.37 12.84
C LYS A 66 -7.13 7.69 12.06
N GLY A 67 -7.39 7.63 10.76
CA GLY A 67 -7.32 8.81 9.89
C GLY A 67 -5.90 9.24 9.52
N ALA A 68 -4.88 8.38 9.74
CA ALA A 68 -3.52 8.65 9.30
C ALA A 68 -3.47 8.94 7.79
N THR A 69 -2.72 9.98 7.42
CA THR A 69 -2.39 10.33 6.04
C THR A 69 -0.89 10.59 5.95
N SER A 70 -0.34 10.44 4.75
CA SER A 70 1.08 10.71 4.48
C SER A 70 1.21 11.61 3.26
N ALA A 71 2.08 12.61 3.36
CA ALA A 71 2.50 13.45 2.24
C ALA A 71 3.79 12.93 1.57
N THR A 72 4.33 11.80 2.05
CA THR A 72 5.53 11.17 1.47
C THR A 72 5.18 10.59 0.11
N LEU A 73 6.07 10.78 -0.88
CA LEU A 73 5.94 10.08 -2.16
C LEU A 73 6.17 8.58 -1.94
N LEU A 74 5.12 7.80 -2.17
CA LEU A 74 5.11 6.34 -2.05
C LEU A 74 4.58 5.76 -3.35
N ASN A 75 5.10 4.60 -3.74
CA ASN A 75 4.71 3.90 -4.95
C ASN A 75 4.68 2.37 -4.74
N HIS A 76 4.51 1.60 -5.80
CA HIS A 76 4.49 0.14 -5.73
C HIS A 76 5.80 -0.47 -5.19
N TYR A 77 6.95 0.16 -5.42
CA TYR A 77 8.22 -0.29 -4.83
C TYR A 77 8.27 -0.01 -3.33
N SER A 78 7.68 1.08 -2.85
CA SER A 78 7.49 1.31 -1.40
C SER A 78 6.65 0.21 -0.75
N LEU A 79 5.60 -0.28 -1.44
CA LEU A 79 4.79 -1.39 -0.95
C LEU A 79 5.59 -2.71 -0.91
N LEU A 80 6.39 -2.99 -1.94
CA LEU A 80 7.27 -4.16 -1.94
C LEU A 80 8.29 -4.09 -0.79
N ARG A 81 8.98 -2.95 -0.65
CA ARG A 81 9.92 -2.71 0.44
C ARG A 81 9.28 -2.91 1.80
N THR A 82 8.06 -2.40 1.99
CA THR A 82 7.30 -2.56 3.24
C THR A 82 7.02 -4.02 3.54
N THR A 83 6.61 -4.79 2.53
CA THR A 83 6.36 -6.23 2.65
C THR A 83 7.64 -6.97 3.05
N GLU A 84 8.76 -6.67 2.39
CA GLU A 84 10.07 -7.23 2.70
C GLU A 84 10.48 -6.91 4.15
N ASP A 85 10.38 -5.64 4.55
CA ASP A 85 10.70 -5.20 5.91
C ASP A 85 9.84 -5.89 6.98
N MET A 86 8.53 -6.06 6.72
CA MET A 86 7.61 -6.70 7.66
C MET A 86 7.88 -8.21 7.79
N LEU A 87 8.37 -8.86 6.74
CA LEU A 87 8.79 -10.26 6.74
C LEU A 87 10.23 -10.47 7.27
N GLY A 88 10.91 -9.40 7.67
CA GLY A 88 12.29 -9.47 8.16
C GLY A 88 13.34 -9.69 7.07
N ILE A 89 13.00 -9.42 5.80
CA ILE A 89 13.93 -9.48 4.68
C ILE A 89 14.75 -8.19 4.65
N THR A 90 16.06 -8.32 4.81
CA THR A 90 16.98 -7.17 4.87
C THR A 90 17.65 -6.82 3.55
N THR A 91 17.43 -7.64 2.51
CA THR A 91 17.96 -7.43 1.15
C THR A 91 16.78 -7.24 0.22
N HIS A 92 16.52 -6.01 -0.19
CA HIS A 92 15.34 -5.64 -0.98
C HIS A 92 15.52 -5.93 -2.47
N LEU A 93 14.43 -6.31 -3.13
CA LEU A 93 14.41 -6.65 -4.55
C LEU A 93 14.32 -5.41 -5.44
N GLY A 94 15.24 -5.30 -6.42
CA GLY A 94 15.19 -4.28 -7.47
C GLY A 94 15.04 -2.86 -6.92
N HIS A 95 14.08 -2.11 -7.46
CA HIS A 95 13.83 -0.72 -7.05
C HIS A 95 13.27 -0.56 -5.63
N ALA A 96 12.87 -1.64 -4.93
CA ALA A 96 12.56 -1.56 -3.49
C ALA A 96 13.80 -1.22 -2.65
N ALA A 97 15.01 -1.50 -3.16
CA ALA A 97 16.27 -1.13 -2.51
C ALA A 97 16.61 0.36 -2.66
N ASP A 98 15.97 1.08 -3.58
CA ASP A 98 16.30 2.47 -3.86
C ASP A 98 15.88 3.38 -2.70
N ALA A 99 16.74 4.35 -2.36
CA ALA A 99 16.45 5.32 -1.31
C ALA A 99 15.24 6.22 -1.62
N SER A 100 14.90 6.39 -2.90
CA SER A 100 13.73 7.15 -3.35
C SER A 100 12.40 6.41 -3.17
N ASN A 101 12.43 5.12 -2.85
CA ASN A 101 11.27 4.28 -2.59
C ASN A 101 11.25 3.86 -1.10
N PRO A 102 10.94 4.78 -0.17
CA PRO A 102 10.98 4.48 1.25
C PRO A 102 9.86 3.51 1.65
N SER A 103 10.08 2.80 2.75
CA SER A 103 9.10 1.92 3.37
C SER A 103 7.92 2.72 3.92
N MET A 104 6.71 2.16 3.81
CA MET A 104 5.46 2.76 4.30
C MET A 104 5.32 2.63 5.82
N ARG A 105 6.14 1.80 6.47
CA ARG A 105 6.11 1.48 7.91
C ARG A 105 6.05 2.71 8.80
N SER A 106 6.97 3.66 8.60
CA SER A 106 6.99 4.89 9.41
C SER A 106 5.77 5.79 9.18
N ALA A 107 5.18 5.75 7.98
CA ALA A 107 4.04 6.61 7.64
C ALA A 107 2.72 6.10 8.25
N PHE A 108 2.57 4.79 8.40
CA PHE A 108 1.32 4.16 8.84
C PHE A 108 1.44 3.33 10.12
N ASN A 109 2.60 3.35 10.78
CA ASN A 109 2.88 2.61 12.01
C ASN A 109 2.61 1.10 11.87
N ILE A 110 3.21 0.48 10.86
CA ILE A 110 3.16 -0.98 10.58
C ILE A 110 4.57 -1.57 10.52
#